data_AF-A0A370TQL7-F1
#
_entry.id   AF-A0A370TQL7-F1
#
_cell.length_a   1.000
_cell.length_b   1.000
_cell.length_c   1.000
_cell.angle_alpha   90.00
_cell.angle_beta   90.00
_cell.angle_gamma   90.00
#
_symmetry.space_group_name_H-M   'P 1'
#
loop_
_entity.id
_entity.type
_entity.pdbx_description
1 polymer ?
#
loop_
_entity_poly.entity_id
_entity_poly.type
_entity_poly.pdbx_seq_one_letter_code
_entity_poly.pdbx_strand_id
1 'polypeptide(L)' 'MSRILSSRQAEELHKSFIAYLSANSLPNTAAALKTELNLTEDDFDAATAKKYETLLERKWTSIIRLQKKASLS' A
#
# COMPACT_ATOMS: atom_id res chain seq x y z
N MET A 1 -17.15 -5.92 11.99
CA MET A 1 -17.20 -5.64 10.53
C MET A 1 -16.50 -6.76 9.80
N SER A 2 -17.15 -7.41 8.84
CA SER A 2 -16.46 -8.36 7.97
C SER A 2 -15.47 -7.59 7.10
N ARG A 3 -14.20 -7.98 7.13
CA ARG A 3 -13.20 -7.39 6.24
C ARG A 3 -13.48 -7.88 4.81
N ILE A 4 -13.57 -6.95 3.87
CA ILE A 4 -13.71 -7.25 2.42
C ILE A 4 -12.42 -7.89 1.88
N LEU A 5 -11.27 -7.48 2.43
CA LEU A 5 -9.97 -8.00 2.04
C LEU A 5 -9.66 -9.29 2.82
N SER A 6 -9.15 -10.30 2.10
CA SER A 6 -8.45 -11.42 2.73
C SER A 6 -7.20 -10.94 3.47
N SER A 7 -6.69 -11.72 4.43
CA SER A 7 -5.50 -11.36 5.21
C SER A 7 -4.31 -11.00 4.31
N ARG A 8 -4.05 -11.80 3.26
CA ARG A 8 -2.98 -11.53 2.30
C ARG A 8 -3.20 -10.22 1.52
N GLN A 9 -4.44 -9.91 1.13
CA GLN A 9 -4.74 -8.65 0.44
C GLN A 9 -4.55 -7.44 1.37
N ALA A 10 -4.90 -7.58 2.65
CA ALA A 10 -4.69 -6.53 3.64
C ALA A 10 -3.20 -6.31 3.91
N GLU A 11 -2.41 -7.37 4.04
CA GLU A 11 -0.95 -7.27 4.19
C GLU A 11 -0.29 -6.55 3.01
N GLU A 12 -0.62 -6.95 1.78
CA GLU A 12 -0.10 -6.29 0.57
C GLU A 12 -0.49 -4.80 0.52
N LEU A 13 -1.71 -4.47 0.93
CA LEU A 13 -2.18 -3.09 1.02
C LEU A 13 -1.35 -2.30 2.05
N HIS A 14 -1.15 -2.85 3.24
CA HIS A 14 -0.36 -2.21 4.30
C HIS A 14 1.08 -1.95 3.85
N LYS A 15 1.74 -2.93 3.23
CA LYS A 15 3.10 -2.78 2.68
C LYS A 15 3.13 -1.66 1.63
N SER A 16 2.12 -1.57 0.77
CA SER A 16 2.03 -0.48 -0.22
C SER A 16 1.83 0.90 0.41
N PHE A 17 1.08 1.01 1.51
CA PHE A 17 0.91 2.26 2.25
C PHE A 17 2.22 2.72 2.91
N ILE A 18 2.89 1.82 3.62
CA ILE A 18 4.15 2.14 4.30
C ILE A 18 5.21 2.59 3.28
N ALA A 19 5.33 1.89 2.16
CA ALA A 19 6.25 2.25 1.09
C ALA A 19 5.90 3.61 0.46
N TYR A 20 4.63 3.87 0.19
CA TYR A 20 4.16 5.15 -0.36
C TYR A 20 4.47 6.32 0.58
N LEU A 21 4.15 6.18 1.88
CA LEU A 21 4.43 7.21 2.88
C LEU A 21 5.93 7.49 2.99
N SER A 22 6.75 6.43 2.98
CA SER A 22 8.21 6.55 3.04
C SER A 22 8.77 7.28 1.82
N ALA A 23 8.28 6.94 0.61
CA ALA A 23 8.69 7.59 -0.64
C ALA A 23 8.27 9.06 -0.73
N ASN A 24 7.18 9.44 -0.06
CA ASN A 24 6.65 10.81 -0.02
C ASN A 24 7.17 11.63 1.16
N SER A 25 8.28 11.21 1.79
CA SER A 25 8.90 11.92 2.92
C SER A 25 7.97 12.08 4.14
N LEU A 26 7.14 11.05 4.40
CA LEU A 26 6.26 10.95 5.58
C LEU A 26 6.71 9.81 6.53
N PRO A 27 7.96 9.82 7.03
CA PRO A 27 8.54 8.68 7.75
C PRO A 27 7.89 8.42 9.11
N ASN A 28 7.44 9.46 9.82
CA ASN A 28 6.82 9.31 11.14
C ASN A 28 5.50 8.53 11.06
N THR A 29 4.67 8.84 10.05
CA THR A 29 3.42 8.12 9.80
C THR A 29 3.69 6.68 9.37
N ALA A 30 4.70 6.47 8.52
CA ALA A 30 5.11 5.13 8.10
C ALA A 30 5.57 4.28 9.30
N ALA A 31 6.33 4.87 10.23
CA ALA A 31 6.80 4.22 11.45
C ALA A 31 5.64 3.87 12.39
N ALA A 32 4.72 4.82 12.65
CA ALA A 32 3.55 4.58 13.47
C ALA A 32 2.70 3.42 12.93
N LEU A 33 2.45 3.40 11.61
CA LEU A 33 1.69 2.33 10.97
C LEU A 33 2.41 0.97 11.04
N LYS A 34 3.74 0.94 10.86
CA LYS A 34 4.53 -0.29 11.05
C LYS A 34 4.36 -0.85 12.47
N THR A 35 4.43 0.02 13.48
CA THR A 35 4.28 -0.35 14.90
C THR A 35 2.88 -0.87 15.19
N GLU A 36 1.82 -0.18 14.75
CA GLU A 36 0.43 -0.61 14.97
C GLU A 36 0.11 -1.96 14.30
N LEU A 37 0.78 -2.25 13.18
CA LEU A 37 0.63 -3.51 12.46
C LEU A 37 1.53 -4.64 12.97
N ASN A 38 2.40 -4.37 13.95
CA ASN A 38 3.44 -5.29 14.44
C ASN A 38 4.29 -5.89 13.31
N LEU A 39 4.60 -5.09 12.29
CA LEU A 39 5.46 -5.53 11.18
C LEU A 39 6.92 -5.55 11.64
N THR A 40 7.58 -6.69 11.44
CA THR A 40 9.01 -6.84 11.71
C THR A 40 9.84 -6.41 10.49
N GLU A 41 11.16 -6.24 10.67
CA GLU A 41 12.08 -5.97 9.55
C GLU A 41 12.09 -7.13 8.52
N ASP A 42 11.81 -8.36 8.95
CA ASP A 42 11.67 -9.51 8.04
C ASP A 42 10.39 -9.41 7.18
N ASP A 43 9.35 -8.74 7.68
CA ASP A 43 8.09 -8.54 6.95
C ASP A 43 8.14 -7.38 5.95
N PHE A 44 8.98 -6.38 6.22
CA PHE A 44 9.12 -5.16 5.42
C PHE A 44 10.55 -4.61 5.47
N ASP A 45 11.40 -5.14 4.60
CA ASP A 45 12.78 -4.71 4.42
C ASP A 45 12.91 -3.59 3.37
N ALA A 46 14.14 -3.10 3.15
CA ALA A 46 14.43 -2.08 2.15
C ALA A 46 14.09 -2.53 0.71
N ALA A 47 14.25 -3.82 0.39
CA ALA A 47 13.89 -4.35 -0.93
C ALA A 47 12.37 -4.32 -1.15
N THR A 48 11.61 -4.69 -0.11
CA THR A 48 10.15 -4.57 -0.09
C THR A 48 9.73 -3.11 -0.18
N ALA A 49 10.33 -2.21 0.59
CA ALA A 49 10.03 -0.78 0.48
C ALA A 49 10.20 -0.28 -0.97
N LYS A 50 11.31 -0.64 -1.63
CA LYS A 50 11.57 -0.28 -3.03
C LYS A 50 10.57 -0.88 -4.00
N LYS A 51 10.22 -2.16 -3.83
CA LYS A 51 9.24 -2.87 -4.67
C LYS A 51 7.85 -2.22 -4.61
N TYR A 52 7.46 -1.71 -3.44
CA TYR A 52 6.11 -1.20 -3.20
C TYR A 52 5.96 0.32 -3.35
N GLU A 53 7.06 1.08 -3.47
CA GLU A 53 7.06 2.56 -3.43
C GLU A 53 6.10 3.23 -4.44
N THR A 54 5.95 2.66 -5.63
CA THR A 54 5.05 3.18 -6.69
C THR A 54 3.75 2.38 -6.85
N LEU A 55 3.57 1.29 -6.09
CA LEU A 55 2.49 0.33 -6.34
C LEU A 55 1.10 0.95 -6.10
N LEU A 56 0.98 1.74 -5.03
CA LEU A 56 -0.28 2.36 -4.64
C LEU A 56 -0.77 3.36 -5.71
N GLU A 57 0.13 4.21 -6.19
CA GLU A 57 -0.14 5.18 -7.25
C GLU A 57 -0.54 4.50 -8.57
N ARG A 58 0.18 3.44 -8.95
CA ARG A 58 -0.13 2.66 -10.16
C ARG A 58 -1.50 2.00 -10.08
N LYS A 59 -1.87 1.47 -8.91
CA LYS A 59 -3.21 0.89 -8.71
C LYS A 59 -4.29 1.97 -8.79
N TRP A 60 -4.09 3.10 -8.12
CA TRP A 60 -5.03 4.22 -8.10
C TRP A 60 -5.31 4.77 -9.52
N THR A 61 -4.24 5.07 -10.26
CA THR A 61 -4.35 5.56 -11.65
C THR A 61 -5.04 4.55 -12.57
N SER A 62 -4.74 3.25 -12.42
CA SER A 62 -5.41 2.19 -13.19
C SER A 62 -6.91 2.11 -12.87
N ILE A 63 -7.31 2.20 -11.60
CA ILE A 63 -8.72 2.19 -11.18
C ILE A 63 -9.46 3.37 -11.81
N ILE A 64 -8.94 4.59 -11.69
CA ILE A 64 -9.55 5.79 -12.30
C ILE A 64 -9.72 5.60 -13.81
N ARG A 65 -8.68 5.10 -14.50
CA ARG A 65 -8.74 4.86 -15.95
C ARG A 65 -9.80 3.82 -16.31
N LEU A 66 -9.92 2.74 -15.54
CA LEU A 66 -10.93 1.70 -15.78
C LEU A 66 -12.35 2.19 -15.51
N GLN A 67 -12.55 2.98 -14.45
CA GLN A 67 -13.84 3.61 -14.14
C GLN A 67 -14.28 4.58 -15.25
N LYS A 68 -13.35 5.38 -15.78
CA LYS A 68 -13.61 6.25 -16.94
C LYS A 68 -14.00 5.43 -18.17
N LYS A 69 -13.31 4.31 -18.43
CA LYS A 69 -13.65 3.44 -19.57
C LYS A 69 -15.05 2.82 -19.42
N ALA A 70 -15.40 2.34 -18.23
CA ALA A 70 -16.68 1.70 -17.95
C ALA A 70 -17.87 2.67 -17.92
N SER A 71 -17.64 3.96 -17.66
CA SER A 71 -18.69 4.99 -17.70
C SER A 71 -18.93 5.57 -19.09
N LEU A 72 -18.04 5.29 -20.05
CA LEU A 72 -18.16 5.68 -21.47
C LEU A 72 -18.79 4.58 -22.33
N SER A 73 -18.96 3.37 -21.78
CA SER A 73 -19.57 2.19 -22.42
C SER A 73 -20.97 1.95 -21.89
#